data_AF-A0A5M4AY88-F1
#
_entry.id   AF-A0A5M4AY88-F1
#
_cell.length_a   1.000
_cell.length_b   1.000
_cell.length_c   1.000
_cell.angle_alpha   90.00
_cell.angle_beta   90.00
_cell.angle_gamma   90.00
#
_symmetry.space_group_name_H-M   'P 1'
#
loop_
_entity.id
_entity.type
_entity.pdbx_description
1 polymer ?
#
loop_
_entity_poly.entity_id
_entity_poly.type
_entity_poly.pdbx_seq_one_letter_code
_entity_poly.pdbx_strand_id
1 'polypeptide(L)'
;MNRFVFFIFYNSHFFSLIKPVNSNRNLIVLEKEKTILGIDPGSNVMGYGVIKVVGTKAQIVTLGVVKTSGFGDHYQKLRHIFERTLYLVDAFQPDEAALEAPFYGKNVQSMLKLGRAQGVAMAAALYRGVPIFEYAPLKIKQAITGSGSASKEQVAYFLKQMFNMEIRPKELDATDGLAAAVCHYLQGRNPAKGKSYNSWEEFIRKNPDRIK
;
A
#
# COMPACT_ATOMS: atom_id res chain seq x y z
N MET A 1 23.57 0.95 45.02
CA MET A 1 22.61 1.95 45.55
C MET A 1 21.54 2.12 44.46
N ASN A 2 20.35 1.49 44.43
CA ASN A 2 19.57 0.58 45.29
C ASN A 2 18.81 -0.42 44.36
N ARG A 3 18.93 -1.75 44.56
CA ARG A 3 17.93 -2.72 45.11
C ARG A 3 16.58 -2.78 44.35
N PHE A 4 16.28 -3.84 43.59
CA PHE A 4 15.56 -5.07 43.96
C PHE A 4 14.25 -4.85 44.74
N VAL A 5 13.14 -5.46 44.28
CA VAL A 5 12.31 -6.41 45.07
C VAL A 5 11.13 -6.92 44.21
N PHE A 6 11.04 -8.24 44.14
CA PHE A 6 9.91 -9.06 43.72
C PHE A 6 8.92 -9.15 44.89
N PHE A 7 7.61 -8.99 44.66
CA PHE A 7 6.60 -9.46 45.62
C PHE A 7 5.45 -10.12 44.87
N ILE A 8 5.46 -11.46 44.90
CA ILE A 8 4.28 -12.30 44.77
C ILE A 8 3.71 -12.42 46.18
N PHE A 9 2.46 -11.99 46.37
CA PHE A 9 1.64 -12.45 47.49
C PHE A 9 0.42 -13.18 46.91
N TYR A 10 0.45 -14.50 47.04
CA TYR A 10 -0.74 -15.33 47.11
C TYR A 10 -1.48 -14.96 48.40
N ASN A 11 -2.77 -14.64 48.31
CA ASN A 11 -3.65 -14.62 49.48
C ASN A 11 -4.88 -15.49 49.19
N SER A 12 -4.91 -16.60 49.90
CA SER A 12 -5.92 -17.65 49.88
C SER A 12 -7.00 -17.32 50.91
N HIS A 13 -8.10 -16.70 50.48
CA HIS A 13 -9.43 -16.84 51.08
C HIS A 13 -10.43 -15.91 50.37
N PHE A 14 -11.12 -16.43 49.35
CA PHE A 14 -12.51 -16.07 49.08
C PHE A 14 -13.15 -17.10 48.13
N PHE A 15 -13.43 -18.29 48.66
CA PHE A 15 -14.41 -19.18 48.03
C PHE A 15 -15.75 -18.89 48.70
N SER A 16 -16.67 -18.26 47.94
CA SER A 16 -18.13 -18.30 48.07
C SER A 16 -18.72 -16.94 47.68
N LEU A 17 -19.01 -16.79 46.38
CA LEU A 17 -20.18 -16.11 45.82
C LEU A 17 -20.07 -16.13 44.30
N ILE A 18 -20.11 -17.35 43.73
CA ILE A 18 -20.48 -17.51 42.33
C ILE A 18 -21.97 -17.16 42.25
N LYS A 19 -22.27 -15.91 41.89
CA LYS A 19 -23.55 -15.58 41.25
C LYS A 19 -23.33 -15.70 39.74
N PRO A 20 -24.23 -16.36 38.99
CA PRO A 20 -24.14 -16.34 37.54
C PRO A 20 -24.31 -14.90 37.07
N VAL A 21 -23.23 -14.27 36.62
CA VAL A 21 -23.33 -13.00 35.89
C VAL A 21 -23.84 -13.35 34.51
N ASN A 22 -25.16 -13.30 34.36
CA ASN A 22 -25.81 -13.24 33.07
C ASN A 22 -25.66 -11.78 32.61
N SER A 23 -24.64 -11.52 31.80
CA SER A 23 -24.37 -10.21 31.24
C SER A 23 -24.00 -10.40 29.78
N ASN A 24 -24.94 -10.04 28.91
CA ASN A 24 -24.70 -9.73 27.51
C ASN A 24 -23.57 -8.68 27.42
N ARG A 25 -22.32 -9.14 27.51
CA ARG A 25 -21.17 -8.33 27.10
C ARG A 25 -21.19 -8.38 25.58
N ASN A 26 -21.76 -7.36 24.97
CA ASN A 26 -21.40 -6.99 23.61
C ASN A 26 -19.88 -6.81 23.60
N LEU A 27 -19.16 -7.85 23.19
CA LEU A 27 -17.75 -7.74 22.83
C LEU A 27 -17.71 -6.74 21.68
N ILE A 28 -17.27 -5.52 21.98
CA ILE A 28 -16.95 -4.54 20.95
C ILE A 28 -15.72 -5.11 20.25
N VAL A 29 -15.95 -5.85 19.16
CA VAL A 29 -14.88 -6.27 18.27
C VAL A 29 -14.36 -4.97 17.66
N LEU A 30 -13.19 -4.51 18.12
CA LEU A 30 -12.48 -3.41 17.47
C LEU A 30 -12.12 -3.90 16.07
N GLU A 31 -12.86 -3.43 15.07
CA GLU A 31 -12.55 -3.77 13.68
C GLU A 31 -11.13 -3.28 13.39
N LYS A 32 -10.30 -4.19 12.87
CA LYS A 32 -8.92 -3.84 12.51
C LYS A 32 -8.96 -2.73 11.45
N GLU A 33 -8.45 -1.56 11.83
CA GLU A 33 -8.26 -0.46 10.90
C GLU A 33 -6.88 -0.58 10.24
N LYS A 34 -6.80 -0.17 8.98
CA LYS A 34 -5.55 -0.09 8.21
C LYS A 34 -5.61 1.04 7.20
N THR A 35 -4.58 1.87 7.16
CA THR A 35 -4.39 2.91 6.14
C THR A 35 -3.36 2.46 5.12
N ILE A 36 -3.71 2.51 3.83
CA ILE A 36 -2.83 2.09 2.73
C ILE A 36 -2.58 3.28 1.82
N LEU A 37 -1.30 3.57 1.56
CA LEU A 37 -0.86 4.59 0.60
C LEU A 37 -0.44 3.92 -0.71
N GLY A 38 -1.07 4.27 -1.83
CA GLY A 38 -0.65 3.87 -3.16
C GLY A 38 0.11 5.00 -3.85
N ILE A 39 1.23 4.67 -4.50
CA ILE A 39 2.09 5.63 -5.22
C ILE A 39 2.43 5.07 -6.60
N ASP A 40 2.26 5.90 -7.63
CA ASP A 40 2.77 5.65 -8.98
C ASP A 40 3.62 6.84 -9.47
N PRO A 41 4.95 6.80 -9.31
CA PRO A 41 5.83 7.87 -9.73
C PRO A 41 6.13 7.77 -11.23
N GLY A 42 5.23 8.30 -12.06
CA GLY A 42 5.41 8.43 -13.50
C GLY A 42 6.48 9.46 -13.91
N SER A 43 6.74 9.57 -15.22
CA SER A 43 7.84 10.39 -15.77
C SER A 43 7.67 11.91 -15.51
N ASN A 44 6.43 12.40 -15.48
CA ASN A 44 6.09 13.83 -15.37
C ASN A 44 5.15 14.14 -14.19
N VAL A 45 4.48 13.11 -13.69
CA VAL A 45 3.49 13.21 -12.62
C VAL A 45 3.63 11.97 -11.76
N MET A 46 3.59 12.14 -10.44
CA MET A 46 3.44 11.05 -9.50
C MET A 46 2.00 11.03 -8.99
N GLY A 47 1.26 9.98 -9.33
CA GLY A 47 -0.08 9.74 -8.79
C GLY A 47 -0.01 9.17 -7.37
N TYR A 48 -0.95 9.54 -6.52
CA TYR A 48 -1.11 8.91 -5.22
C TYR A 48 -2.58 8.75 -4.83
N GLY A 49 -2.86 7.73 -4.03
CA GLY A 49 -4.16 7.49 -3.41
C GLY A 49 -4.01 6.92 -2.01
N VAL A 50 -4.82 7.38 -1.07
CA VAL A 50 -4.85 6.87 0.31
C VAL A 50 -6.22 6.28 0.57
N ILE A 51 -6.26 5.04 1.02
CA ILE A 51 -7.48 4.37 1.44
C ILE A 51 -7.39 3.99 2.92
N LYS A 52 -8.52 4.08 3.61
CA LYS A 52 -8.71 3.54 4.96
C LYS A 52 -9.58 2.30 4.86
N VAL A 53 -9.12 1.21 5.47
CA VAL A 53 -9.81 -0.07 5.53
C VAL A 53 -10.27 -0.27 6.97
N VAL A 54 -11.56 -0.51 7.16
CA VAL A 54 -12.15 -0.86 8.45
C VAL A 54 -12.88 -2.18 8.25
N GLY A 55 -12.35 -3.25 8.86
CA GLY A 55 -12.83 -4.61 8.64
C GLY A 55 -12.70 -5.03 7.18
N THR A 56 -13.84 -5.12 6.47
CA THR A 56 -13.92 -5.53 5.05
C THR A 56 -14.33 -4.39 4.11
N LYS A 57 -14.41 -3.17 4.62
CA LYS A 57 -14.81 -1.99 3.84
C LYS A 57 -13.60 -1.09 3.64
N ALA A 58 -13.37 -0.66 2.41
CA ALA A 58 -12.38 0.34 2.06
C ALA A 58 -13.09 1.66 1.74
N GLN A 59 -12.49 2.77 2.15
CA GLN A 59 -12.92 4.13 1.86
C GLN A 59 -11.73 4.93 1.36
N ILE A 60 -11.96 5.83 0.41
CA ILE A 60 -10.93 6.76 -0.06
C ILE A 60 -10.80 7.88 0.97
N VAL A 61 -9.58 8.10 1.44
CA VAL A 61 -9.23 9.24 2.29
C VAL A 61 -8.87 10.43 1.40
N THR A 62 -8.00 10.21 0.42
CA THR A 62 -7.61 11.22 -0.55
C THR A 62 -7.00 10.57 -1.80
N LEU A 63 -6.97 11.32 -2.90
CA LEU A 63 -6.14 11.00 -4.06
C LEU A 63 -5.67 12.30 -4.68
N GLY A 64 -4.56 12.25 -5.40
CA GLY A 64 -4.04 13.42 -6.07
C GLY A 64 -2.81 13.13 -6.90
N VAL A 65 -2.20 14.22 -7.34
CA VAL A 65 -1.00 14.18 -8.16
C VAL A 65 0.05 15.13 -7.62
N VAL A 66 1.31 14.69 -7.67
CA VAL A 66 2.48 15.53 -7.49
C VAL A 66 3.05 15.79 -8.87
N LYS A 67 2.97 17.04 -9.34
CA LYS A 67 3.60 17.43 -10.60
C LYS A 67 5.11 17.38 -10.43
N THR A 68 5.78 16.61 -11.26
CA THR A 68 7.24 16.51 -11.31
C THR A 68 7.80 17.11 -12.60
N SER A 69 6.94 17.69 -13.45
CA SER A 69 7.32 18.53 -14.58
C SER A 69 7.74 19.94 -14.12
N GLY A 70 8.63 20.59 -14.88
CA GLY A 70 9.09 21.95 -14.60
C GLY A 70 10.43 22.06 -13.87
N PHE A 71 10.99 20.94 -13.40
CA PHE A 71 12.37 20.91 -12.89
C PHE A 71 13.34 20.73 -14.06
N GLY A 72 14.25 21.70 -14.24
CA GLY A 72 15.31 21.63 -15.27
C GLY A 72 16.38 20.60 -14.95
N ASP A 73 16.59 20.29 -13.67
CA ASP A 73 17.53 19.27 -13.19
C ASP A 73 16.80 17.99 -12.73
N HIS A 74 17.32 16.84 -13.14
CA HIS A 74 16.80 15.53 -12.77
C HIS A 74 16.95 15.25 -11.27
N TYR A 75 18.05 15.69 -10.64
CA TYR A 75 18.26 15.42 -9.21
C TYR A 75 17.32 16.26 -8.35
N GLN A 76 17.03 17.51 -8.73
CA GLN A 76 15.96 18.29 -8.11
C GLN A 76 14.59 17.60 -8.20
N LYS A 77 14.27 16.98 -9.34
CA LYS A 77 13.03 16.19 -9.48
C LYS A 77 13.00 15.04 -8.48
N LEU A 78 14.09 14.28 -8.34
CA LEU A 78 14.18 13.18 -7.38
C LEU A 78 14.03 13.68 -5.94
N ARG A 79 14.73 14.76 -5.57
CA ARG A 79 14.56 15.40 -4.26
C ARG A 79 13.11 15.79 -4.00
N HIS A 80 12.44 16.39 -4.99
CA HIS A 80 11.03 16.77 -4.87
C HIS A 80 10.13 15.55 -4.63
N ILE A 81 10.35 14.45 -5.36
CA ILE A 81 9.61 13.19 -5.13
C ILE A 81 9.82 12.71 -3.69
N PHE A 82 11.06 12.69 -3.21
CA PHE A 82 11.37 12.29 -1.84
C PHE A 82 10.61 13.12 -0.79
N GLU A 83 10.72 14.44 -0.88
CA GLU A 83 10.09 15.38 0.06
C GLU A 83 8.56 15.27 0.03
N ARG A 84 7.97 15.11 -1.16
CA ARG A 84 6.52 14.98 -1.30
C ARG A 84 6.01 13.63 -0.82
N THR A 85 6.75 12.54 -1.04
CA THR A 85 6.40 11.24 -0.46
C THR A 85 6.52 11.26 1.05
N LEU A 86 7.57 11.86 1.62
CA LEU A 86 7.67 12.06 3.08
C LEU A 86 6.48 12.84 3.62
N TYR A 87 6.10 13.95 2.97
CA TYR A 87 4.93 14.71 3.36
C TYR A 87 3.65 13.86 3.38
N LEU A 88 3.42 13.03 2.36
CA LEU A 88 2.26 12.14 2.30
C LEU A 88 2.28 11.11 3.45
N VAL A 89 3.45 10.53 3.74
CA VAL A 89 3.61 9.57 4.83
C VAL A 89 3.38 10.24 6.19
N ASP A 90 3.94 11.43 6.41
CA ASP A 90 3.78 12.16 7.66
C ASP A 90 2.33 12.63 7.88
N ALA A 91 1.65 13.05 6.80
CA ALA A 91 0.28 13.55 6.86
C ALA A 91 -0.76 12.43 7.09
N PHE A 92 -0.55 11.25 6.49
CA PHE A 92 -1.56 10.19 6.49
C PHE A 92 -1.20 8.98 7.35
N GLN A 93 0.04 8.87 7.82
CA GLN A 93 0.55 7.77 8.66
C GLN A 93 0.10 6.39 8.15
N PRO A 94 0.39 6.03 6.88
CA PRO A 94 -0.02 4.75 6.32
C PRO A 94 0.66 3.59 7.05
N ASP A 95 -0.08 2.51 7.28
CA ASP A 95 0.47 1.26 7.81
C ASP A 95 1.32 0.55 6.76
N GLU A 96 0.94 0.66 5.49
CA GLU A 96 1.56 -0.01 4.35
C GLU A 96 1.50 0.89 3.11
N ALA A 97 2.49 0.79 2.24
CA ALA A 97 2.48 1.47 0.96
C ALA A 97 2.62 0.50 -0.23
N ALA A 98 1.88 0.78 -1.30
CA ALA A 98 1.77 -0.05 -2.49
C ALA A 98 2.22 0.72 -3.73
N LEU A 99 3.03 0.08 -4.58
CA LEU A 99 3.51 0.66 -5.82
C LEU A 99 3.27 -0.29 -6.99
N GLU A 100 3.14 0.27 -8.19
CA GLU A 100 3.28 -0.50 -9.42
C GLU A 100 4.75 -0.88 -9.61
N ALA A 101 5.02 -2.16 -9.89
CA ALA A 101 6.36 -2.64 -10.21
C ALA A 101 6.77 -2.18 -11.62
N PRO A 102 8.04 -1.79 -11.85
CA PRO A 102 8.49 -1.37 -13.16
C PRO A 102 8.27 -2.47 -14.21
N PHE A 103 7.68 -2.10 -15.35
CA PHE A 103 7.52 -3.01 -16.49
C PHE A 103 8.72 -2.93 -17.45
N TYR A 104 9.06 -4.05 -18.08
CA TYR A 104 10.09 -4.14 -19.11
C TYR A 104 9.67 -3.38 -20.38
N GLY A 105 10.07 -2.10 -20.47
CA GLY A 105 9.93 -1.27 -21.66
C GLY A 105 11.08 -1.44 -22.66
N LYS A 106 10.84 -1.08 -23.93
CA LYS A 106 11.85 -1.13 -25.01
C LYS A 106 12.98 -0.11 -24.85
N ASN A 107 12.79 0.95 -24.06
CA ASN A 107 13.78 2.03 -23.88
C ASN A 107 14.39 2.01 -22.48
N VAL A 108 15.65 1.60 -22.41
CA VAL A 108 16.44 1.46 -21.17
C VAL A 108 16.61 2.80 -20.42
N GLN A 109 16.75 3.93 -21.11
CA GLN A 109 16.94 5.22 -20.46
C GLN A 109 15.67 5.69 -19.74
N SER A 110 14.50 5.50 -20.36
CA SER A 110 13.23 5.83 -19.73
C SER A 110 12.96 4.93 -18.52
N MET A 111 13.30 3.64 -18.63
CA MET A 111 13.20 2.69 -17.53
C MET A 111 14.11 3.09 -16.36
N LEU A 112 15.36 3.49 -16.62
CA LEU A 112 16.28 3.93 -15.57
C LEU A 112 15.78 5.20 -14.86
N LYS A 113 15.20 6.15 -15.60
CA LYS A 113 14.60 7.36 -15.01
C LYS A 113 13.41 7.02 -14.10
N LEU A 114 12.54 6.11 -14.55
CA LEU A 114 11.41 5.63 -13.76
C LEU A 114 11.87 4.90 -12.49
N GLY A 115 12.83 3.97 -12.63
CA GLY A 115 13.38 3.22 -11.49
C GLY A 115 14.02 4.13 -10.44
N ARG A 116 14.70 5.21 -10.83
CA ARG A 116 15.23 6.22 -9.88
C ARG A 116 14.11 6.93 -9.14
N ALA A 117 13.03 7.32 -9.83
CA ALA A 117 11.88 7.98 -9.20
C ALA A 117 11.17 7.04 -8.21
N GLN A 118 10.94 5.78 -8.60
CA GLN A 118 10.40 4.74 -7.73
C GLN A 118 11.29 4.49 -6.50
N GLY A 119 12.58 4.25 -6.71
CA GLY A 119 13.52 4.00 -5.62
C GLY A 119 13.56 5.14 -4.59
N VAL A 120 13.45 6.38 -5.05
CA VAL A 120 13.41 7.55 -4.17
C VAL A 120 12.08 7.65 -3.40
N ALA A 121 10.94 7.36 -4.03
CA ALA A 121 9.65 7.28 -3.34
C ALA A 121 9.63 6.15 -2.29
N MET A 122 10.16 4.98 -2.64
CA MET A 122 10.30 3.84 -1.73
C MET A 122 11.20 4.18 -0.55
N ALA A 123 12.36 4.81 -0.81
CA ALA A 123 13.28 5.22 0.24
C ALA A 123 12.63 6.21 1.22
N ALA A 124 11.81 7.15 0.75
CA ALA A 124 11.08 8.07 1.62
C ALA A 124 10.11 7.34 2.55
N ALA A 125 9.32 6.40 2.03
CA ALA A 125 8.38 5.62 2.85
C ALA A 125 9.12 4.72 3.85
N LEU A 126 10.16 4.01 3.40
CA LEU A 126 10.98 3.14 4.25
C LEU A 126 11.73 3.92 5.33
N TYR A 127 12.15 5.15 5.04
CA TYR A 127 12.78 6.04 6.02
C TYR A 127 11.87 6.33 7.22
N ARG A 128 10.54 6.29 7.02
CA ARG A 128 9.53 6.41 8.09
C ARG A 128 9.06 5.07 8.63
N GLY A 129 9.69 3.95 8.23
CA GLY A 129 9.34 2.61 8.66
C GLY A 129 8.09 2.03 8.01
N VAL A 130 7.57 2.65 6.93
CA VAL A 130 6.39 2.15 6.22
C VAL A 130 6.81 1.01 5.28
N PRO A 131 6.30 -0.22 5.45
CA PRO A 131 6.60 -1.35 4.56
C PRO A 131 6.06 -1.11 3.15
N ILE A 132 6.84 -1.54 2.15
CA ILE A 132 6.53 -1.40 0.72
C ILE A 132 6.10 -2.73 0.11
N PHE A 133 5.07 -2.68 -0.74
CA PHE A 133 4.60 -3.79 -1.56
C PHE A 133 4.51 -3.38 -3.02
N GLU A 134 4.99 -4.23 -3.91
CA GLU A 134 4.99 -3.97 -5.35
C GLU A 134 4.06 -4.92 -6.09
N TYR A 135 3.38 -4.41 -7.11
CA TYR A 135 2.45 -5.18 -7.94
C TYR A 135 2.71 -4.98 -9.42
N ALA A 136 2.78 -6.08 -10.17
CA ALA A 136 2.88 -5.98 -11.63
C ALA A 136 1.66 -5.25 -12.22
N PRO A 137 1.82 -4.44 -13.29
CA PRO A 137 0.72 -3.69 -13.91
C PRO A 137 -0.49 -4.56 -14.26
N LEU A 138 -0.24 -5.74 -14.83
CA LEU A 138 -1.28 -6.72 -15.17
C LEU A 138 -2.05 -7.20 -13.93
N LYS A 139 -1.37 -7.29 -12.78
CA LYS A 139 -1.97 -7.73 -11.53
C LYS A 139 -2.89 -6.66 -10.94
N ILE A 140 -2.50 -5.39 -11.01
CA ILE A 140 -3.35 -4.25 -10.63
C ILE A 140 -4.63 -4.24 -11.45
N LYS A 141 -4.49 -4.31 -12.79
CA LYS A 141 -5.63 -4.37 -13.72
C LYS A 141 -6.55 -5.56 -13.44
N GLN A 142 -5.98 -6.74 -13.24
CA GLN A 142 -6.71 -7.97 -12.93
C GLN A 142 -7.48 -7.86 -11.61
N ALA A 143 -6.87 -7.27 -10.57
CA ALA A 143 -7.49 -7.15 -9.26
C ALA A 143 -8.74 -6.25 -9.29
N ILE A 144 -8.69 -5.16 -10.07
CA ILE A 144 -9.75 -4.15 -10.12
C ILE A 144 -10.85 -4.50 -11.12
N THR A 145 -10.47 -4.97 -12.31
CA THR A 145 -11.41 -5.14 -13.44
C THR A 145 -11.75 -6.60 -13.74
N GLY A 146 -11.03 -7.56 -13.14
CA GLY A 146 -11.10 -8.97 -13.51
C GLY A 146 -10.35 -9.33 -14.80
N SER A 147 -9.65 -8.38 -15.45
CA SER A 147 -8.83 -8.63 -16.64
C SER A 147 -7.49 -7.89 -16.59
N GLY A 148 -6.38 -8.61 -16.77
CA GLY A 148 -5.04 -8.01 -16.85
C GLY A 148 -4.81 -7.15 -18.10
N SER A 149 -5.60 -7.33 -19.16
CA SER A 149 -5.48 -6.56 -20.40
C SER A 149 -6.30 -5.26 -20.42
N ALA A 150 -6.99 -4.92 -19.32
CA ALA A 150 -7.83 -3.74 -19.25
C ALA A 150 -7.08 -2.42 -19.53
N SER A 151 -7.78 -1.45 -20.12
CA SER A 151 -7.27 -0.10 -20.35
C SER A 151 -7.24 0.72 -19.05
N LYS A 152 -6.51 1.84 -19.04
CA LYS A 152 -6.47 2.73 -17.86
C LYS A 152 -7.86 3.33 -17.58
N GLU A 153 -8.61 3.64 -18.62
CA GLU A 153 -9.96 4.18 -18.54
C GLU A 153 -10.93 3.15 -17.93
N GLN A 154 -10.76 1.86 -18.27
CA GLN A 154 -11.51 0.79 -17.63
C GLN A 154 -11.17 0.71 -16.14
N VAL A 155 -9.89 0.72 -15.77
CA VAL A 155 -9.49 0.72 -14.35
C VAL A 155 -10.13 1.89 -13.60
N ALA A 156 -10.04 3.11 -14.13
CA ALA A 156 -10.65 4.30 -13.55
C ALA A 156 -12.18 4.15 -13.42
N TYR A 157 -12.86 3.63 -14.44
CA TYR A 157 -14.30 3.37 -14.39
C TYR A 157 -14.67 2.42 -13.24
N PHE A 158 -13.96 1.30 -13.09
CA PHE A 158 -14.21 0.34 -12.01
C PHE A 158 -13.93 0.95 -10.63
N LEU A 159 -12.85 1.73 -10.47
CA LEU A 159 -12.58 2.44 -9.21
C LEU A 159 -13.70 3.43 -8.87
N LYS A 160 -14.21 4.17 -9.87
CA LYS A 160 -15.37 5.05 -9.70
C LYS A 160 -16.59 4.28 -9.19
N GLN A 161 -16.90 3.11 -9.77
CA GLN A 161 -18.02 2.27 -9.30
C GLN A 161 -17.79 1.72 -7.89
N MET A 162 -16.58 1.26 -7.58
CA MET A 162 -16.23 0.66 -6.28
C MET A 162 -16.37 1.65 -5.11
N PHE A 163 -16.02 2.93 -5.34
CA PHE A 163 -16.00 3.96 -4.30
C PHE A 163 -17.07 5.03 -4.46
N ASN A 164 -17.98 4.86 -5.43
CA ASN A 164 -19.04 5.82 -5.76
C ASN A 164 -18.52 7.27 -5.85
N MET A 165 -17.42 7.47 -6.57
CA MET A 165 -16.73 8.76 -6.69
C MET A 165 -16.80 9.31 -8.11
N GLU A 166 -16.67 10.63 -8.28
CA GLU A 166 -16.43 11.19 -9.60
C GLU A 166 -14.92 11.28 -9.86
N ILE A 167 -14.49 10.75 -11.00
CA ILE A 167 -13.12 10.89 -11.50
C ILE A 167 -13.20 11.78 -12.72
N ARG A 168 -12.54 12.94 -12.66
CA ARG A 168 -12.44 13.84 -13.81
C ARG A 168 -11.29 13.37 -14.71
N PRO A 169 -11.30 13.63 -16.03
CA PRO A 169 -10.21 13.22 -16.92
C PRO A 169 -8.82 13.71 -16.48
N LYS A 170 -8.75 14.89 -15.86
CA LYS A 170 -7.52 15.48 -15.30
C LYS A 170 -6.95 14.74 -14.07
N GLU A 171 -7.69 13.78 -13.52
CA GLU A 171 -7.33 12.99 -12.34
C GLU A 171 -6.95 11.56 -12.71
N LEU A 172 -6.88 11.21 -14.00
CA LEU A 172 -6.50 9.85 -14.43
C LEU A 172 -5.15 9.41 -13.84
N ASP A 173 -4.15 10.29 -13.81
CA ASP A 173 -2.86 9.97 -13.18
C ASP A 173 -2.99 9.72 -11.65
N ALA A 174 -3.94 10.37 -10.97
CA ALA A 174 -4.21 10.10 -9.56
C ALA A 174 -4.83 8.71 -9.35
N THR A 175 -5.55 8.20 -10.34
CA THR A 175 -6.16 6.87 -10.27
C THR A 175 -5.15 5.73 -10.32
N ASP A 176 -3.96 5.95 -10.91
CA ASP A 176 -2.91 4.92 -10.96
C ASP A 176 -2.38 4.62 -9.53
N GLY A 177 -2.13 5.66 -8.73
CA GLY A 177 -1.76 5.52 -7.32
C GLY A 177 -2.88 4.86 -6.49
N LEU A 178 -4.13 5.30 -6.68
CA LEU A 178 -5.29 4.66 -6.02
C LEU A 178 -5.42 3.17 -6.41
N ALA A 179 -5.20 2.83 -7.68
CA ALA A 179 -5.26 1.47 -8.18
C ALA A 179 -4.26 0.54 -7.47
N ALA A 180 -3.04 1.02 -7.23
CA ALA A 180 -2.04 0.27 -6.47
C ALA A 180 -2.50 -0.01 -5.02
N ALA A 181 -3.04 0.99 -4.31
CA ALA A 181 -3.56 0.83 -2.96
C ALA A 181 -4.73 -0.17 -2.91
N VAL A 182 -5.66 -0.07 -3.86
CA VAL A 182 -6.84 -0.95 -3.95
C VAL A 182 -6.42 -2.38 -4.31
N CYS A 183 -5.47 -2.55 -5.22
CA CYS A 183 -4.88 -3.85 -5.53
C CYS A 183 -4.29 -4.50 -4.27
N HIS A 184 -3.52 -3.75 -3.49
CA HIS A 184 -2.94 -4.24 -2.24
C HIS A 184 -4.02 -4.71 -1.25
N TYR A 185 -5.05 -3.88 -1.05
CA TYR A 185 -6.20 -4.22 -0.21
C TYR A 185 -6.92 -5.50 -0.66
N LEU A 186 -7.23 -5.64 -1.96
CA LEU A 186 -7.92 -6.82 -2.50
C LEU A 186 -7.07 -8.10 -2.38
N GLN A 187 -5.75 -7.97 -2.52
CA GLN A 187 -4.81 -9.07 -2.33
C GLN A 187 -4.69 -9.50 -0.87
N GLY A 188 -4.80 -8.56 0.08
CA GLY A 188 -4.89 -8.87 1.50
C GLY A 188 -6.19 -9.58 1.91
N ARG A 189 -7.29 -9.32 1.20
CA ARG A 189 -8.60 -9.98 1.42
C ARG A 189 -8.68 -11.40 0.87
N ASN A 190 -7.87 -11.71 -0.13
CA ASN A 190 -7.84 -13.03 -0.74
C ASN A 190 -6.48 -13.69 -0.46
N PRO A 191 -6.27 -14.29 0.74
CA PRO A 191 -5.07 -15.05 1.06
C PRO A 191 -5.02 -16.38 0.30
N ALA A 192 -5.28 -16.36 -1.01
CA ALA A 192 -4.99 -17.47 -1.89
C ALA A 192 -3.48 -17.52 -2.11
N LYS A 193 -2.79 -18.30 -1.25
CA LYS A 193 -1.41 -18.82 -1.38
C LYS A 193 -0.49 -17.98 -2.28
N GLY A 194 -0.10 -16.79 -1.83
CA GLY A 194 1.08 -16.15 -2.37
C GLY A 194 2.29 -17.02 -2.02
N LYS A 195 2.88 -17.72 -2.99
CA LYS A 195 4.19 -18.36 -2.80
C LYS A 195 5.18 -17.23 -2.51
N SER A 196 5.52 -17.04 -1.24
CA SER A 196 6.67 -16.25 -0.82
C SER A 196 7.91 -16.98 -1.32
N TYR A 197 8.74 -16.31 -2.12
CA TYR A 197 10.04 -16.84 -2.52
C TYR A 197 11.05 -16.17 -1.61
N ASN A 198 11.79 -16.96 -0.84
CA ASN A 198 12.71 -16.42 0.17
C ASN A 198 14.06 -16.03 -0.44
N SER A 199 14.32 -16.38 -1.70
CA SER A 199 15.55 -16.00 -2.41
C SER A 199 15.36 -15.91 -3.93
N TRP A 200 16.28 -15.19 -4.57
CA TRP A 200 16.39 -15.12 -6.03
C TRP A 200 16.65 -16.50 -6.64
N GLU A 201 17.43 -17.39 -6.01
CA GLU A 201 17.60 -18.75 -6.52
C GLU A 201 16.29 -19.56 -6.48
N GLU A 202 15.46 -19.35 -5.45
CA GLU A 202 14.18 -20.04 -5.34
C GLU A 202 13.20 -19.61 -6.45
N PHE A 203 13.25 -18.34 -6.84
CA PHE A 203 12.49 -17.79 -7.96
C PHE A 203 12.95 -18.38 -9.30
N ILE A 204 14.26 -18.43 -9.55
CA ILE A 204 14.88 -19.00 -10.76
C ILE A 204 14.53 -20.48 -10.90
N ARG A 205 14.68 -21.26 -9.82
CA ARG A 205 14.41 -22.71 -9.82
C ARG A 205 12.95 -23.05 -10.15
N LYS A 206 12.01 -22.20 -9.74
CA LYS A 206 10.57 -22.43 -9.96
C LYS A 206 10.04 -21.76 -11.23
N ASN A 207 10.85 -20.97 -11.94
CA ASN A 207 10.49 -20.32 -13.20
C ASN A 207 11.64 -20.38 -14.22
N PRO A 208 12.13 -21.58 -14.59
CA PRO A 208 13.29 -21.73 -15.47
C PRO A 208 13.04 -21.14 -16.87
N ASP A 209 11.78 -21.12 -17.33
CA ASP A 209 11.41 -20.67 -18.69
C ASP A 209 11.36 -19.15 -18.85
N ARG A 210 11.44 -18.40 -17.73
CA ARG A 210 11.29 -16.94 -17.70
C ARG A 210 12.62 -16.19 -17.76
N ILE A 211 13.73 -16.92 -17.84
CA ILE A 211 15.07 -16.36 -17.90
C ILE A 211 15.69 -16.84 -19.21
N LYS A 212 15.66 -15.94 -20.20
CA LYS A 212 16.44 -16.01 -21.43
C LYS A 212 17.13 -14.68 -21.63
#